data_AF-A0A484ZDK8-F1
#
_entry.id   AF-A0A484ZDK8-F1
#
_cell.length_a   1.000
_cell.length_b   1.000
_cell.length_c   1.000
_cell.angle_alpha   90.00
_cell.angle_beta   90.00
_cell.angle_gamma   90.00
#
_symmetry.space_group_name_H-M   'P 1'
#
loop_
_entity.id
_entity.type
_entity.pdbx_description
1 polymer ?
#
loop_
_entity_poly.entity_id
_entity_poly.type
_entity_poly.pdbx_seq_one_letter_code
_entity_poly.pdbx_strand_id
1 'polypeptide(L)' 'MPNTDKLHRYLFEKHDVRGELISLSDTYSQILENHDYPVAVQRLLGEMLVATSLLTATLKFNGDITVQLSG' A
#
# COMPACT_ATOMS: atom_id res chain seq x y z
N MET A 1 -2.36 9.93 -18.43
CA MET A 1 -1.10 10.00 -17.67
C MET A 1 -0.86 8.62 -17.10
N PRO A 2 0.34 8.01 -17.22
CA PRO A 2 0.58 6.73 -16.57
C PRO A 2 0.35 6.93 -15.07
N ASN A 3 -0.53 6.13 -14.48
CA ASN A 3 -0.93 6.26 -13.09
C ASN A 3 0.09 5.53 -12.20
N THR A 4 1.34 5.97 -12.31
CA THR A 4 2.50 5.27 -11.75
C THR A 4 2.40 5.16 -10.25
N ASP A 5 2.77 4.00 -9.74
CA ASP A 5 2.84 3.74 -8.31
C ASP A 5 3.82 4.70 -7.62
N LYS A 6 3.35 5.38 -6.57
CA LYS A 6 4.11 6.43 -5.87
C LYS A 6 3.80 6.45 -4.38
N LEU A 7 4.83 6.72 -3.58
CA LEU A 7 4.74 7.00 -2.15
C LEU A 7 5.37 8.37 -1.89
N HIS A 8 4.58 9.27 -1.30
CA HIS A 8 5.00 10.61 -0.90
C HIS A 8 4.98 10.71 0.63
N ARG A 9 6.13 11.06 1.22
CA ARG A 9 6.25 11.36 2.65
C ARG A 9 6.28 12.86 2.86
N TYR A 10 5.59 13.34 3.87
CA TYR A 10 5.58 14.74 4.25
C TYR A 10 5.50 14.91 5.77
N LEU A 11 5.96 16.06 6.25
CA LEU A 11 5.97 16.43 7.66
C LEU A 11 5.18 17.74 7.82
N PHE A 12 4.31 17.80 8.80
CA PHE A 12 3.63 19.04 9.15
C PHE A 12 4.55 19.89 10.03
N GLU A 13 5.40 20.77 9.48
CA GLU A 13 6.47 21.44 10.26
C GLU A 13 6.04 22.11 11.58
N LYS A 14 4.79 22.56 11.69
CA LYS A 14 4.24 23.21 12.89
C LYS A 14 3.65 22.24 13.93
N HIS A 15 3.64 20.94 13.64
CA HIS A 15 3.09 19.89 14.49
C HIS A 15 3.99 18.65 14.42
N ASP A 16 4.18 17.89 15.50
CA ASP A 16 4.99 16.66 15.47
C ASP A 16 4.26 15.47 14.81
N VAL A 17 3.75 15.70 13.60
CA VAL A 17 2.94 14.75 12.83
C VAL A 17 3.58 14.52 11.47
N ARG A 18 3.77 13.24 11.14
CA ARG A 18 4.21 12.78 9.81
C ARG A 18 3.00 12.25 9.04
N GLY A 19 2.96 12.54 7.75
CA GLY A 19 1.94 12.03 6.85
C GLY A 19 2.57 11.30 5.67
N GLU A 20 1.82 10.35 5.13
CA GLU A 20 2.20 9.60 3.95
C GLU A 20 1.00 9.53 3.00
N LEU A 21 1.25 9.65 1.70
CA LEU A 21 0.26 9.50 0.64
C LEU A 21 0.80 8.50 -0.36
N ILE A 22 -0.01 7.50 -0.70
CA ILE A 22 0.40 6.42 -1.59
C ILE A 22 -0.66 6.15 -2.66
N SER A 23 -0.20 5.84 -3.88
CA SER A 23 -1.02 5.32 -4.98
C SER A 23 -0.32 4.09 -5.53
N LEU A 24 -1.05 2.97 -5.64
CA LEU A 24 -0.52 1.67 -6.07
C LEU A 24 -1.39 1.04 -7.16
N SER A 25 -1.86 1.84 -8.13
CA SER A 25 -2.82 1.40 -9.14
C SER A 25 -2.25 0.35 -10.09
N ASP A 26 -0.98 0.48 -10.47
CA ASP A 26 -0.34 -0.44 -11.42
C ASP A 26 -0.02 -1.77 -10.72
N THR A 27 0.59 -1.73 -9.53
CA THR A 27 0.86 -2.91 -8.68
C THR A 27 -0.43 -3.65 -8.35
N TYR A 28 -1.50 -2.93 -7.99
CA TYR A 28 -2.79 -3.54 -7.70
C TYR A 28 -3.37 -4.27 -8.93
N SER A 29 -3.31 -3.63 -10.11
CA SER A 29 -3.79 -4.24 -11.35
C SER A 29 -3.01 -5.52 -11.70
N GLN A 30 -1.69 -5.52 -11.53
CA GLN A 30 -0.84 -6.69 -11.78
C GLN A 30 -1.13 -7.86 -10.82
N ILE A 31 -1.46 -7.58 -9.56
CA ILE A 31 -1.87 -8.62 -8.59
C ILE A 31 -3.18 -9.29 -9.02
N LEU A 32 -4.09 -8.53 -9.63
CA LEU A 32 -5.39 -9.04 -10.07
C LEU A 32 -5.36 -9.71 -11.45
N GLU A 33 -4.46 -9.32 -12.35
CA GLU A 33 -4.42 -9.78 -13.75
C GLU A 33 -4.43 -11.32 -13.91
N ASN A 34 -3.87 -12.05 -12.95
CA ASN A 34 -3.70 -13.50 -13.05
C ASN A 34 -4.80 -14.32 -12.35
N HIS A 35 -5.79 -13.67 -11.73
CA HIS A 35 -6.80 -14.35 -10.92
C HIS A 35 -8.18 -13.67 -11.01
N ASP A 36 -9.22 -14.46 -11.29
CA ASP A 36 -10.60 -13.98 -11.30
C ASP A 36 -11.17 -13.95 -9.86
N TYR A 37 -10.67 -13.03 -9.06
CA TYR A 37 -11.11 -12.85 -7.68
C TYR A 37 -12.50 -12.19 -7.63
N PRO A 38 -13.40 -12.62 -6.72
CA PRO A 38 -14.62 -11.87 -6.44
C PRO A 38 -14.31 -10.43 -6.00
N VAL A 39 -15.18 -9.47 -6.34
CA VAL A 39 -14.99 -8.04 -6.03
C VAL A 39 -14.65 -7.79 -4.55
N ALA A 40 -15.27 -8.54 -3.63
CA ALA A 40 -14.99 -8.44 -2.19
C ALA A 40 -13.52 -8.78 -1.86
N VAL A 41 -12.97 -9.82 -2.50
CA VAL A 41 -11.57 -10.24 -2.31
C VAL A 41 -10.62 -9.25 -2.97
N GLN A 42 -10.94 -8.77 -4.18
CA GLN A 42 -10.15 -7.73 -4.85
C GLN A 42 -10.00 -6.50 -3.95
N ARG A 43 -11.09 -6.03 -3.34
CA ARG A 43 -11.07 -4.88 -2.44
C ARG A 43 -10.18 -5.13 -1.23
N LEU A 44 -10.31 -6.29 -0.59
CA LEU A 44 -9.50 -6.64 0.57
C LEU A 44 -8.01 -6.70 0.23
N LEU A 45 -7.64 -7.28 -0.91
CA LEU A 45 -6.26 -7.30 -1.39
C LEU A 45 -5.70 -5.88 -1.61
N GLY A 46 -6.50 -4.98 -2.17
CA GLY A 46 -6.12 -3.57 -2.36
C GLY A 46 -5.92 -2.84 -1.03
N GLU A 47 -6.82 -3.02 -0.08
CA GLU A 47 -6.71 -2.46 1.27
C GLU A 47 -5.45 -2.98 1.99
N MET A 48 -5.18 -4.29 1.89
CA MET A 48 -4.00 -4.93 2.47
C MET A 48 -2.70 -4.47 1.82
N LEU A 49 -2.69 -4.30 0.50
CA LEU A 49 -1.55 -3.79 -0.24
C LEU A 49 -1.18 -2.38 0.25
N VAL A 50 -2.16 -1.47 0.29
CA VAL A 50 -1.96 -0.09 0.77
C VAL A 50 -1.52 -0.08 2.23
N ALA A 51 -2.18 -0.84 3.10
CA ALA A 51 -1.84 -0.91 4.51
C ALA A 51 -0.41 -1.42 4.73
N THR A 52 -0.03 -2.49 4.04
CA THR A 52 1.33 -3.06 4.13
C THR A 52 2.36 -2.06 3.65
N SER A 53 2.15 -1.39 2.52
CA SER A 53 3.12 -0.40 2.00
C SER A 53 3.30 0.81 2.92
N LEU A 54 2.23 1.30 3.54
CA LEU A 54 2.31 2.37 4.53
C LEU A 54 3.07 1.90 5.78
N LEU A 55 2.79 0.69 6.28
CA LEU A 55 3.52 0.12 7.42
C LEU A 55 5.01 -0.03 7.10
N THR A 56 5.37 -0.57 5.93
CA THR A 56 6.76 -0.69 5.48
C THR A 56 7.47 0.66 5.48
N ALA A 57 6.79 1.72 5.05
CA ALA A 57 7.39 3.05 4.98
C ALA A 57 7.69 3.68 6.35
N THR A 58 7.08 3.18 7.42
CA THR A 58 7.37 3.59 8.80
C THR A 58 8.52 2.81 9.46
N LEU A 59 9.00 1.72 8.87
CA LEU A 59 10.08 0.91 9.43
C LEU A 59 11.41 1.65 9.37
N LYS A 60 12.16 1.63 10.49
CA LYS A 60 13.46 2.30 10.63
C LYS A 60 14.66 1.46 10.15
N PHE A 61 14.41 0.24 9.69
CA PHE A 61 15.44 -0.73 9.29
C PHE A 61 15.07 -1.38 7.96
N ASN A 62 16.09 -1.88 7.25
CA ASN A 62 15.90 -2.61 5.99
C ASN A 62 15.49 -4.05 6.31
N GLY A 63 14.33 -4.46 5.82
CA GLY A 63 13.81 -5.82 5.97
C GLY A 63 12.47 -5.97 5.26
N ASP A 64 11.99 -7.21 5.19
CA ASP A 64 10.72 -7.53 4.57
C ASP A 64 9.62 -7.60 5.61
N ILE A 65 8.41 -7.15 5.24
CA ILE A 65 7.20 -7.30 6.04
C ILE A 65 6.16 -8.07 5.24
N THR A 66 5.47 -8.99 5.89
CA THR A 66 4.34 -9.70 5.33
C THR A 66 3.15 -9.53 6.26
N VAL A 67 2.05 -9.01 5.71
CA VAL A 67 0.78 -8.91 6.43
C VAL A 67 -0.18 -9.92 5.81
N GLN A 68 -0.71 -10.82 6.64
CA GLN A 68 -1.63 -11.87 6.22
C GLN A 68 -2.94 -11.78 7.01
N LEU A 69 -4.04 -12.14 6.35
CA LEU A 69 -5.32 -12.37 7.00
C LEU A 69 -5.52 -13.88 7.09
N SER A 70 -5.94 -14.35 8.27
CA SER A 70 -6.26 -15.75 8.50
C SER A 70 -7.60 -15.83 9.23
N GLY A 71 -8.44 -16.76 8.80
CA GLY A 71 -9.76 -17.04 9.36
C GLY A 71 -9.98 -18.53 9.54
#